data_AF-A0A2M6ZYJ3-F1
#
_entry.id   AF-A0A2M6ZYJ3-F1
#
_cell.length_a   1.000
_cell.length_b   1.000
_cell.length_c   1.000
_cell.angle_alpha   90.00
_cell.angle_beta   90.00
_cell.angle_gamma   90.00
#
_symmetry.space_group_name_H-M   'P 1'
#
loop_
_entity.id
_entity.type
_entity.pdbx_description
1 polymer ?
#
loop_
_entity_poly.entity_id
_entity_poly.type
_entity_poly.pdbx_seq_one_letter_code
_entity_poly.pdbx_strand_id
1 'polypeptide(L)'
;MDKVAIVTESVACLPKDLAKKYGVLVVPLPVIIGGQVYYDGVDITPGEVYELQRKRKVLPTTSAASPSEIIQVYRTASEKANAILHLSLSS
;
A
#
# COMPACT_ATOMS: atom_id res chain seq x y z
N MET A 1 2.27 -1.88 -24.56
CA MET A 1 2.13 -0.77 -23.61
C MET A 1 0.65 -0.45 -23.48
N ASP A 2 0.11 -0.47 -22.27
CA ASP A 2 -1.26 -0.05 -21.98
C ASP A 2 -1.41 1.47 -22.11
N LYS A 3 -2.64 1.94 -22.28
CA LYS A 3 -2.91 3.40 -22.31
C LYS A 3 -2.73 4.03 -20.93
N VAL A 4 -3.22 3.36 -19.89
CA VAL A 4 -3.22 3.86 -18.50
C VAL A 4 -2.94 2.70 -17.55
N ALA A 5 -1.98 2.87 -16.65
CA ALA A 5 -1.79 2.00 -15.48
C ALA A 5 -2.57 2.58 -14.29
N ILE A 6 -3.21 1.69 -13.52
CA ILE A 6 -3.95 2.06 -12.31
C ILE A 6 -3.07 1.81 -11.09
N VAL A 7 -2.91 2.83 -10.26
CA VAL A 7 -2.22 2.77 -8.97
C VAL A 7 -3.19 3.16 -7.87
N THR A 8 -3.12 2.49 -6.73
CA THR A 8 -3.81 2.86 -5.50
C THR A 8 -2.97 2.50 -4.28
N GLU A 9 -3.48 2.77 -3.08
CA GLU A 9 -2.81 2.53 -1.80
C GLU A 9 -3.50 1.37 -1.06
N SER A 10 -2.82 0.74 -0.10
CA SER A 10 -3.38 -0.42 0.62
C SER A 10 -4.70 -0.13 1.34
N VAL A 11 -4.94 1.14 1.72
CA VAL A 11 -6.19 1.61 2.34
C VAL A 11 -7.43 1.46 1.43
N ALA A 12 -7.24 1.27 0.12
CA ALA A 12 -8.34 0.96 -0.79
C ALA A 12 -8.96 -0.43 -0.53
N CYS A 13 -8.31 -1.28 0.29
CA CYS A 13 -8.78 -2.61 0.66
C CYS A 13 -9.09 -3.51 -0.56
N LEU A 14 -8.43 -3.28 -1.69
CA LEU A 14 -8.64 -4.04 -2.91
C LEU A 14 -8.14 -5.48 -2.71
N PRO A 15 -8.97 -6.51 -2.92
CA PRO A 15 -8.53 -7.91 -2.82
C PRO A 15 -7.35 -8.22 -3.75
N LYS A 16 -6.35 -8.95 -3.25
CA LYS A 16 -5.11 -9.25 -3.97
C LYS A 16 -5.34 -9.98 -5.29
N ASP A 17 -6.34 -10.84 -5.36
CA ASP A 17 -6.74 -11.55 -6.56
C ASP A 17 -7.32 -10.61 -7.62
N LEU A 18 -8.12 -9.61 -7.23
CA LEU A 18 -8.62 -8.59 -8.13
C LEU A 18 -7.52 -7.65 -8.60
N ALA A 19 -6.65 -7.19 -7.68
CA ALA A 19 -5.50 -6.36 -8.02
C ALA A 19 -4.61 -7.06 -9.07
N LYS A 20 -4.32 -8.35 -8.85
CA LYS A 20 -3.57 -9.17 -9.81
C LYS A 20 -4.30 -9.38 -11.13
N LYS A 21 -5.59 -9.70 -11.08
CA LYS A 21 -6.42 -9.96 -12.28
C LYS A 21 -6.47 -8.74 -13.21
N TYR A 22 -6.56 -7.54 -12.65
CA TYR A 22 -6.68 -6.29 -13.41
C TYR A 22 -5.37 -5.53 -13.55
N GLY A 23 -4.25 -6.04 -13.01
CA GLY A 23 -2.96 -5.37 -13.08
C GLY A 23 -2.87 -4.06 -12.31
N VAL A 24 -3.71 -3.88 -11.27
CA VAL A 24 -3.68 -2.71 -10.40
C VAL A 24 -2.47 -2.80 -9.48
N LEU A 25 -1.64 -1.75 -9.47
CA LEU A 25 -0.50 -1.65 -8.56
C LEU A 25 -0.96 -1.03 -7.24
N VAL A 26 -0.56 -1.64 -6.13
CA VAL A 26 -0.93 -1.20 -4.79
C VAL A 26 0.33 -0.76 -4.05
N VAL A 27 0.35 0.50 -3.61
CA VAL A 27 1.38 1.06 -2.73
C VAL A 27 1.04 0.66 -1.28
N PRO A 28 1.87 -0.13 -0.60
CA PRO A 28 1.61 -0.49 0.79
C PRO A 28 1.84 0.72 1.70
N LEU A 29 0.90 0.99 2.61
CA LEU A 29 1.06 2.07 3.59
C LEU A 29 1.79 1.57 4.86
N PRO A 30 2.65 2.39 5.47
CA PRO A 30 3.31 2.05 6.72
C PRO A 30 2.36 1.99 7.93
N VAL A 31 2.51 0.93 8.72
CA VAL A 31 1.94 0.74 10.06
C VAL A 31 3.09 0.68 11.07
N ILE A 32 3.08 1.59 12.05
CA ILE A 32 4.13 1.73 13.04
C ILE A 32 3.64 1.22 14.39
N ILE A 33 4.32 0.22 14.96
CA ILE A 33 3.97 -0.40 16.25
C ILE A 33 5.21 -0.46 17.13
N GLY A 34 5.26 0.38 18.17
CA GLY A 34 6.39 0.40 19.11
C GLY A 34 7.72 0.77 18.45
N GLY A 35 7.72 1.67 17.47
CA GLY A 35 8.91 2.10 16.72
C GLY A 35 9.33 1.18 15.58
N GLN A 36 8.65 0.04 15.38
CA GLN A 36 8.87 -0.84 14.24
C GLN A 36 7.89 -0.49 13.11
N VAL A 37 8.40 -0.42 11.88
CA VAL A 37 7.61 -0.17 10.67
C VAL A 37 7.26 -1.49 10.00
N TYR A 38 6.00 -1.65 9.64
CA TYR A 38 5.45 -2.76 8.88
C TYR A 38 4.70 -2.21 7.67
N TYR A 39 4.76 -2.88 6.54
CA TYR A 39 4.00 -2.51 5.35
C TYR A 39 2.69 -3.30 5.28
N ASP A 40 1.57 -2.57 5.24
CA ASP A 40 0.22 -3.14 5.24
C ASP A 40 -0.01 -4.10 4.06
N GLY A 41 -0.44 -5.32 4.37
CA GLY A 41 -0.67 -6.39 3.39
C GLY A 41 0.61 -7.02 2.84
N VAL A 42 1.80 -6.56 3.25
CA VAL A 42 3.11 -7.10 2.89
C VAL A 42 3.74 -7.81 4.08
N ASP A 43 4.03 -7.06 5.15
CA ASP A 43 4.69 -7.57 6.36
C ASP A 43 3.70 -7.93 7.47
N ILE A 44 2.51 -7.32 7.43
CA ILE A 44 1.52 -7.43 8.49
C ILE A 44 0.10 -7.50 7.94
N THR A 45 -0.73 -8.28 8.59
CA THR A 45 -2.17 -8.35 8.36
C THR A 45 -2.94 -7.53 9.40
N PRO A 46 -4.18 -7.10 9.11
CA PRO A 46 -5.01 -6.40 10.10
C PRO A 46 -5.17 -7.18 11.41
N GLY A 47 -5.30 -8.51 11.34
CA GLY A 47 -5.40 -9.37 12.53
C GLY A 47 -4.16 -9.29 13.41
N GLU A 48 -2.97 -9.35 12.80
CA GLU A 48 -1.69 -9.24 13.50
C GLU A 48 -1.47 -7.86 14.12
N VAL A 49 -1.93 -6.78 13.48
CA VAL A 49 -1.91 -5.43 14.08
C VAL A 49 -2.66 -5.42 15.41
N TYR A 50 -3.88 -5.96 15.44
CA TYR A 50 -4.67 -6.01 16.67
C TYR A 50 -4.08 -6.96 17.72
N GLU A 51 -3.49 -8.08 17.30
CA GLU A 51 -2.79 -8.96 18.23
C GLU A 51 -1.58 -8.29 18.88
N LEU A 52 -0.74 -7.61 18.09
CA LEU A 52 0.44 -6.90 18.59
C LEU A 52 0.04 -5.75 19.49
N GLN A 53 -1.01 -5.01 19.15
CA GLN A 53 -1.58 -3.94 19.99
C GLN A 53 -1.98 -4.49 21.36
N ARG A 54 -2.71 -5.61 21.42
CA ARG A 54 -3.10 -6.25 22.69
C ARG A 54 -1.90 -6.79 23.48
N LYS A 55 -0.96 -7.46 22.81
CA LYS A 55 0.21 -8.09 23.44
C LYS A 55 1.19 -7.05 24.01
N ARG A 56 1.48 -6.00 23.24
CA ARG A 56 2.49 -4.97 23.59
C ARG A 56 1.90 -3.79 24.36
N LYS A 57 0.58 -3.65 24.41
CA LYS A 57 -0.13 -2.48 24.99
C LYS A 57 0.33 -1.14 24.40
N VAL A 58 0.70 -1.14 23.12
CA VAL A 58 1.11 0.05 22.37
C VAL A 58 0.09 0.28 21.26
N LEU A 59 -0.36 1.52 21.09
CA LEU A 59 -1.26 1.88 20.01
C LEU A 59 -0.48 1.93 18.68
N PRO A 60 -0.99 1.31 17.61
CA PRO A 60 -0.44 1.47 16.28
C PRO A 60 -0.66 2.90 15.79
N THR A 61 0.30 3.43 15.06
CA THR A 61 0.15 4.66 14.26
C THR A 61 0.41 4.34 12.80
N THR A 62 0.09 5.28 11.91
CA THR A 62 0.27 5.13 10.46
C THR A 62 0.94 6.36 9.90
N SER A 63 1.52 6.23 8.71
CA SER A 63 1.95 7.36 7.89
C SER A 63 1.49 7.17 6.44
N ALA A 64 1.58 8.24 5.65
CA ALA A 64 1.54 8.09 4.20
C ALA A 64 2.77 7.32 3.71
N ALA A 65 2.69 6.78 2.48
CA ALA A 65 3.89 6.33 1.77
C ALA A 65 4.81 7.52 1.49
N SER A 66 6.12 7.28 1.58
CA SER A 66 7.14 8.24 1.21
C SER A 66 7.11 8.53 -0.31
N PRO A 67 7.59 9.70 -0.75
CA PRO A 67 7.74 10.00 -2.17
C PRO A 67 8.57 8.93 -2.91
N SER A 68 9.60 8.39 -2.28
CA SER A 68 10.47 7.36 -2.86
C SER A 68 9.73 6.04 -3.13
N GLU A 69 8.85 5.61 -2.22
CA GLU A 69 8.04 4.40 -2.39
C GLU A 69 7.04 4.56 -3.54
N ILE A 70 6.38 5.72 -3.62
CA ILE A 70 5.46 6.04 -4.72
C ILE A 70 6.22 6.09 -6.06
N ILE A 71 7.39 6.73 -6.11
CA ILE A 71 8.23 6.79 -7.32
C ILE A 71 8.62 5.41 -7.81
N GLN A 72 8.92 4.48 -6.90
CA GLN A 72 9.26 3.11 -7.27
C GLN A 72 8.09 2.40 -7.97
N VAL A 73 6.86 2.55 -7.45
CA VAL A 73 5.65 1.99 -8.08
C VAL A 73 5.36 2.68 -9.41
N TYR A 74 5.51 3.99 -9.50
CA TYR A 74 5.34 4.73 -10.75
C TYR A 74 6.35 4.30 -11.83
N ARG A 75 7.59 4.00 -11.45
CA ARG A 75 8.59 3.49 -12.38
C ARG A 75 8.15 2.16 -12.98
N THR A 76 7.69 1.22 -12.16
CA THR A 76 7.10 -0.05 -12.64
C THR A 76 5.84 0.16 -13.48
N ALA A 77 4.99 1.14 -13.13
CA ALA A 77 3.82 1.48 -13.93
C ALA A 77 4.19 2.03 -15.31
N SER A 78 5.21 2.88 -15.37
CA SER A 78 5.68 3.52 -16.61
C SER A 78 6.32 2.56 -17.61
N GLU A 79 6.83 1.42 -17.14
CA GLU A 79 7.30 0.33 -18.00
C GLU A 79 6.16 -0.38 -18.74
N LYS A 80 4.92 -0.26 -18.22
CA LYS A 80 3.75 -0.98 -18.71
C LYS A 80 2.75 -0.08 -19.42
N ALA A 81 2.68 1.21 -19.10
CA ALA A 81 1.68 2.12 -19.62
C ALA A 81 2.21 3.53 -19.94
N ASN A 82 1.52 4.22 -20.86
CA ASN A 82 1.85 5.59 -21.27
C ASN A 82 1.41 6.68 -20.27
N ALA A 83 0.47 6.37 -19.39
CA ALA A 83 -0.04 7.27 -18.36
C ALA A 83 -0.34 6.49 -17.07
N ILE A 84 -0.39 7.21 -15.95
CA ILE A 84 -0.68 6.65 -14.63
C ILE A 84 -1.89 7.39 -14.05
N LEU A 85 -2.92 6.65 -13.64
CA LEU A 85 -4.00 7.16 -12.81
C LEU A 85 -3.80 6.61 -11.38
N HIS A 86 -3.45 7.51 -10.46
CA HIS A 86 -3.34 7.16 -9.04
C HIS A 86 -4.61 7.61 -8.31
N LEU A 87 -5.36 6.64 -7.79
CA LEU A 87 -6.50 6.86 -6.90
C LEU A 87 -6.02 6.75 -5.45
N SER A 88 -5.79 7.89 -4.80
CA SER A 88 -5.28 7.97 -3.42
C SER A 88 -6.42 8.10 -2.40
N LEU A 89 -6.06 7.95 -1.12
CA LEU A 89 -6.90 8.38 -0.01
C LEU A 89 -7.32 9.86 -0.13
N SER A 90 -8.40 10.23 0.55
CA SER A 90 -8.78 11.65 0.74
C SER A 90 -7.61 12.45 1.29
N SER A 91 -7.41 13.65 0.73
CA SER A 91 -6.54 14.68 1.28
C SER A 91 -7.07 15.27 2.58
#